data_AF-A0A2N5YR70-F1
#
_entry.id   AF-A0A2N5YR70-F1
#
_cell.length_a   1.000
_cell.length_b   1.000
_cell.length_c   1.000
_cell.angle_alpha   90.00
_cell.angle_beta   90.00
_cell.angle_gamma   90.00
#
_symmetry.space_group_name_H-M   'P 1'
#
loop_
_entity.id
_entity.type
_entity.pdbx_description
1 polymer ?
#
loop_
_entity_poly.entity_id
_entity_poly.type
_entity_poly.pdbx_seq_one_letter_code
_entity_poly.pdbx_strand_id
1 'polypeptide(L)'
;MYYYTEDFIYNDLDYNISEKEIEDYYNKHLQDYVLAKTYVKAHYMTMDADVYTYYQERDRLFNSTPEDREDLESYCIGTGRKVYFVEEWTELGDFLHEVKLHNKFDANELLFKSTFEHISGELRYLIKYDDYLTIGDYMPLEIAKEDIVQIILNNRKRDKLIQKQNELIEEGLNSGSVTIKDK
;
A
#
# COMPACT_ATOMS: atom_id res chain seq x y z
N MET A 1 -9.22 11.71 -34.98
CA MET A 1 -8.14 11.10 -35.78
C MET A 1 -6.93 10.66 -34.92
N TYR A 2 -7.02 10.68 -33.57
CA TYR A 2 -5.91 10.28 -32.68
C TYR A 2 -6.01 8.81 -32.20
N TYR A 3 -7.22 8.32 -31.89
CA TYR A 3 -7.44 6.95 -31.40
C TYR A 3 -6.99 5.83 -32.35
N TYR A 4 -7.14 6.03 -33.67
CA TYR A 4 -6.72 5.04 -34.67
C TYR A 4 -5.20 4.87 -34.78
N THR A 5 -4.42 5.80 -34.23
CA THR A 5 -2.95 5.77 -34.30
C THR A 5 -2.35 5.04 -33.10
N GLU A 6 -2.94 5.14 -31.91
CA GLU A 6 -2.43 4.48 -30.70
C GLU A 6 -2.55 2.95 -30.76
N ASP A 7 -3.72 2.42 -31.14
CA ASP A 7 -3.92 0.97 -31.28
C ASP A 7 -2.94 0.37 -32.29
N PHE A 8 -2.68 1.08 -33.40
CA PHE A 8 -1.70 0.64 -34.39
C PHE A 8 -0.25 0.65 -33.87
N ILE A 9 0.11 1.61 -33.02
CA ILE A 9 1.46 1.74 -32.45
C ILE A 9 1.72 0.66 -31.39
N TYR A 10 0.71 0.28 -30.59
CA TYR A 10 0.87 -0.60 -29.41
C TYR A 10 0.39 -2.04 -29.61
N ASN A 11 -0.06 -2.42 -30.81
CA ASN A 11 -0.60 -3.75 -31.10
C ASN A 11 0.37 -4.93 -30.85
N ASP A 12 1.68 -4.69 -30.90
CA ASP A 12 2.73 -5.70 -30.66
C ASP A 12 3.48 -5.46 -29.34
N LEU A 13 2.92 -4.64 -28.45
CA LEU A 13 3.50 -4.42 -27.13
C LEU A 13 3.36 -5.69 -26.29
N ASP A 14 4.45 -6.11 -25.64
CA ASP A 14 4.36 -7.17 -24.64
C ASP A 14 3.69 -6.63 -23.37
N TYR A 15 2.56 -7.22 -23.00
CA TYR A 15 1.83 -6.92 -21.76
C TYR A 15 2.07 -7.98 -20.68
N ASN A 16 2.78 -9.06 -20.99
CA ASN A 16 3.14 -10.07 -20.01
C ASN A 16 4.32 -9.53 -19.20
N ILE A 17 4.14 -9.46 -17.89
CA ILE A 17 5.19 -9.07 -16.94
C ILE A 17 5.38 -10.26 -16.01
N SER A 18 6.60 -10.79 -16.00
CA SER A 18 6.94 -11.92 -15.13
C SER A 18 7.24 -11.44 -13.70
N GLU A 19 7.06 -12.31 -12.70
CA GLU A 19 7.41 -11.96 -11.31
C GLU A 19 8.88 -11.59 -11.16
N LYS A 20 9.76 -12.29 -11.87
CA LYS A 20 11.19 -11.96 -11.91
C LYS A 20 11.45 -10.54 -12.43
N GLU A 21 10.71 -10.09 -13.44
CA GLU A 21 10.87 -8.74 -13.98
C GLU A 21 10.45 -7.67 -12.96
N ILE A 22 9.40 -7.95 -12.19
CA ILE A 22 8.93 -7.09 -11.09
C ILE A 22 9.99 -7.04 -9.99
N GLU A 23 10.52 -8.19 -9.58
CA GLU A 23 11.60 -8.29 -8.59
C GLU A 23 12.87 -7.55 -9.03
N ASP A 24 13.31 -7.78 -10.28
CA ASP A 24 14.50 -7.14 -10.84
C ASP A 24 14.32 -5.61 -10.89
N TYR A 25 13.12 -5.13 -11.28
CA TYR A 25 12.79 -3.72 -11.26
C TYR A 25 12.83 -3.16 -9.83
N TYR A 26 12.13 -3.81 -8.89
CA TYR A 26 12.06 -3.38 -7.49
C TYR A 26 13.46 -3.29 -6.86
N ASN A 27 14.29 -4.32 -7.04
CA ASN A 27 15.65 -4.34 -6.48
C ASN A 27 16.54 -3.25 -7.09
N LYS A 28 16.40 -2.97 -8.38
CA LYS A 28 17.14 -1.90 -9.07
C LYS A 28 16.70 -0.50 -8.61
N HIS A 29 15.44 -0.35 -8.25
CA HIS A 29 14.80 0.90 -7.86
C HIS A 29 14.49 0.97 -6.37
N LEU A 30 15.17 0.18 -5.54
CA LEU A 30 14.81 -0.03 -4.13
C LEU A 30 14.73 1.29 -3.33
N GLN A 31 15.57 2.28 -3.67
CA GLN A 31 15.56 3.60 -3.04
C GLN A 31 14.29 4.41 -3.31
N ASP A 32 13.60 4.15 -4.44
CA ASP A 32 12.34 4.81 -4.78
C ASP A 32 11.18 4.28 -3.91
N TYR A 33 11.37 3.14 -3.24
CA TYR A 33 10.39 2.47 -2.37
C TYR A 33 10.68 2.64 -0.87
N VAL A 34 11.53 3.60 -0.50
CA VAL A 34 11.75 3.96 0.90
C VAL A 34 10.50 4.68 1.43
N LEU A 35 9.97 4.18 2.54
CA LEU A 35 8.75 4.71 3.13
C LEU A 35 9.01 6.08 3.77
N ALA A 36 8.24 7.08 3.33
CA ALA A 36 8.21 8.41 3.91
C ALA A 36 7.32 8.51 5.15
N LYS A 37 6.49 7.49 5.40
CA LYS A 37 5.50 7.43 6.47
C LYS A 37 5.43 6.03 7.06
N THR A 38 4.88 5.94 8.26
CA THR A 38 4.65 4.65 8.94
C THR A 38 3.34 4.03 8.47
N TYR A 39 3.36 2.72 8.20
CA TYR A 39 2.20 1.92 7.84
C TYR A 39 2.02 0.79 8.85
N VAL A 40 0.78 0.38 9.08
CA VAL A 40 0.44 -0.65 10.07
C VAL A 40 -0.62 -1.60 9.53
N LYS A 41 -0.56 -2.82 10.03
CA LYS A 41 -1.69 -3.76 10.12
C LYS A 41 -2.04 -3.93 11.59
N ALA A 42 -3.32 -3.99 11.91
CA ALA A 42 -3.76 -4.00 13.30
C ALA A 42 -5.15 -4.59 13.46
N HIS A 43 -5.47 -5.01 14.67
CA HIS A 43 -6.84 -5.23 15.08
C HIS A 43 -7.11 -4.52 16.40
N TYR A 44 -8.35 -4.08 16.59
CA TYR A 44 -8.72 -3.30 17.75
C TYR A 44 -10.12 -3.59 18.24
N MET A 45 -10.31 -3.44 19.54
CA MET A 45 -11.59 -3.60 20.22
C MET A 45 -12.00 -2.29 20.88
N THR A 46 -13.28 -1.95 20.77
CA THR A 46 -13.91 -0.86 21.52
C THR A 46 -14.89 -1.40 22.55
N MET A 47 -14.86 -0.83 23.76
CA MET A 47 -15.75 -1.16 24.88
C MET A 47 -16.07 0.08 25.71
N ASP A 48 -17.07 0.01 26.58
CA ASP A 48 -17.34 1.07 27.55
C ASP A 48 -16.14 1.25 28.50
N ALA A 49 -15.79 2.50 28.80
CA ALA A 49 -14.59 2.85 29.55
C ALA A 49 -14.54 2.23 30.96
N ASP A 50 -15.70 2.09 31.60
CA ASP A 50 -15.89 1.67 32.99
C ASP A 50 -16.33 0.19 33.14
N VAL A 51 -16.09 -0.64 32.12
CA VAL A 51 -16.50 -2.05 32.15
C VAL A 51 -15.63 -2.87 33.13
N TYR A 52 -16.27 -3.62 34.03
CA TYR A 52 -15.57 -4.45 35.02
C TYR A 52 -14.74 -5.60 34.40
N THR A 53 -15.11 -6.06 33.20
CA THR A 53 -14.40 -7.13 32.48
C THR A 53 -13.16 -6.64 31.73
N TYR A 54 -12.80 -5.36 31.84
CA TYR A 54 -11.71 -4.71 31.09
C TYR A 54 -10.42 -5.54 31.07
N TYR A 55 -9.90 -5.94 32.24
CA TYR A 55 -8.60 -6.65 32.29
C TYR A 55 -8.64 -7.97 31.50
N GLN A 56 -9.75 -8.71 31.58
CA GLN A 56 -9.91 -9.96 30.84
C GLN A 56 -10.02 -9.72 29.33
N GLU A 57 -10.78 -8.72 28.92
CA GLU A 57 -10.98 -8.37 27.51
C GLU A 57 -9.70 -7.81 26.88
N ARG A 58 -8.95 -7.02 27.65
CA ARG A 58 -7.63 -6.52 27.25
C ARG A 58 -6.64 -7.64 27.05
N ASP A 59 -6.52 -8.55 28.00
CA ASP A 59 -5.58 -9.66 27.87
C ASP A 59 -5.99 -10.61 26.74
N ARG A 60 -7.30 -10.77 26.47
CA ARG A 60 -7.80 -11.51 25.30
C ARG A 60 -7.31 -10.88 23.99
N LEU A 61 -7.52 -9.57 23.80
CA LEU A 61 -7.13 -8.88 22.58
C LEU A 61 -5.60 -8.76 22.43
N PHE A 62 -4.88 -8.44 23.50
CA PHE A 62 -3.43 -8.22 23.40
C PHE A 62 -2.65 -9.52 23.16
N ASN A 63 -3.24 -10.67 23.46
CA ASN A 63 -2.65 -11.97 23.17
C ASN A 63 -3.18 -12.63 21.88
N SER A 64 -4.23 -12.11 21.24
CA SER A 64 -4.77 -12.66 19.99
C SER A 64 -3.96 -12.30 18.77
N THR A 65 -4.06 -13.08 17.70
CA THR A 65 -3.48 -12.75 16.39
C THR A 65 -4.59 -12.58 15.35
N PRO A 66 -4.29 -12.13 14.12
CA PRO A 66 -5.29 -12.05 13.06
C PRO A 66 -6.03 -13.38 12.79
N GLU A 67 -5.38 -14.52 13.05
CA GLU A 67 -5.98 -15.85 12.92
C GLU A 67 -7.11 -16.11 13.94
N ASP A 68 -7.11 -15.41 15.08
CA ASP A 68 -8.15 -15.53 16.12
C ASP A 68 -9.41 -14.70 15.81
N ARG A 69 -9.54 -14.20 14.57
CA ARG A 69 -10.63 -13.31 14.14
C ARG A 69 -12.01 -13.87 14.44
N GLU A 70 -12.28 -15.11 14.05
CA GLU A 70 -13.60 -15.73 14.27
C GLU A 70 -13.93 -15.83 15.77
N ASP A 71 -12.95 -16.13 16.60
CA ASP A 71 -13.10 -16.24 18.05
C ASP A 71 -13.35 -14.87 18.70
N LEU A 72 -12.65 -13.83 18.25
CA LEU A 72 -12.85 -12.46 18.73
C LEU A 72 -14.19 -11.88 18.29
N GLU A 73 -14.58 -12.08 17.04
CA GLU A 73 -15.88 -11.66 16.50
C GLU A 73 -17.01 -12.38 17.24
N SER A 74 -16.89 -13.70 17.44
CA SER A 74 -17.84 -14.50 18.21
C SER A 74 -17.97 -14.03 19.66
N TYR A 75 -16.84 -13.69 20.29
CA TYR A 75 -16.82 -13.14 21.64
C TYR A 75 -17.58 -11.83 21.75
N CYS A 76 -17.52 -10.96 20.72
CA CYS A 76 -18.20 -9.67 20.75
C CYS A 76 -19.72 -9.79 20.73
N ILE A 77 -20.29 -10.90 20.24
CA ILE A 77 -21.74 -11.08 20.11
C ILE A 77 -22.44 -11.00 21.48
N GLY A 78 -23.38 -10.05 21.62
CA GLY A 78 -24.21 -9.90 22.83
C GLY A 78 -23.50 -9.27 24.03
N THR A 79 -22.18 -9.09 23.95
CA THR A 79 -21.42 -8.16 24.78
C THR A 79 -21.56 -6.78 24.12
N GLY A 80 -21.48 -5.62 24.74
CA GLY A 80 -21.51 -4.34 24.00
C GLY A 80 -20.28 -4.03 23.11
N ARG A 81 -19.49 -5.02 22.69
CA ARG A 81 -18.11 -4.85 22.18
C ARG A 81 -18.12 -4.85 20.67
N LYS A 82 -17.13 -4.20 20.09
CA LYS A 82 -16.88 -4.25 18.65
C LYS A 82 -15.40 -4.50 18.42
N VAL A 83 -15.10 -5.43 17.54
CA VAL A 83 -13.74 -5.72 17.07
C VAL A 83 -13.65 -5.39 15.59
N TYR A 84 -12.48 -4.91 15.18
CA TYR A 84 -12.18 -4.47 13.82
C TYR A 84 -10.79 -4.93 13.43
N PHE A 85 -10.59 -5.24 12.15
CA PHE A 85 -9.35 -5.73 11.57
C PHE A 85 -8.93 -4.84 10.41
N VAL A 86 -7.67 -4.42 10.42
CA VAL A 86 -6.99 -3.61 9.42
C VAL A 86 -5.91 -4.50 8.81
N GLU A 87 -6.32 -5.28 7.81
CA GLU A 87 -5.50 -6.30 7.17
C GLU A 87 -4.60 -5.71 6.06
N GLU A 88 -5.05 -4.61 5.45
CA GLU A 88 -4.31 -3.87 4.44
C GLU A 88 -3.34 -2.88 5.10
N TRP A 89 -2.18 -2.70 4.47
CA TRP A 89 -1.18 -1.72 4.91
C TRP A 89 -1.76 -0.32 4.90
N THR A 90 -2.06 0.19 6.09
CA THR A 90 -2.74 1.47 6.27
C THR A 90 -1.78 2.48 6.87
N GLU A 91 -1.74 3.70 6.34
CA GLU A 91 -0.93 4.77 6.92
C GLU A 91 -1.35 4.99 8.39
N LEU A 92 -0.39 5.02 9.31
CA LEU A 92 -0.66 5.15 10.74
C LEU A 92 -1.51 6.40 11.07
N GLY A 93 -1.27 7.51 10.35
CA GLY A 93 -2.04 8.74 10.51
C GLY A 93 -3.52 8.56 10.16
N ASP A 94 -3.80 7.87 9.05
CA ASP A 94 -5.17 7.58 8.60
C ASP A 94 -5.87 6.62 9.55
N PHE A 95 -5.18 5.55 9.97
CA PHE A 95 -5.71 4.61 10.97
C PHE A 95 -6.10 5.33 12.27
N LEU A 96 -5.20 6.16 12.83
CA LEU A 96 -5.47 6.93 14.04
C LEU A 96 -6.59 7.95 13.86
N HIS A 97 -6.75 8.51 12.66
CA HIS A 97 -7.86 9.38 12.34
C HIS A 97 -9.19 8.62 12.36
N GLU A 98 -9.25 7.44 11.73
CA GLU A 98 -10.43 6.58 11.67
C GLU A 98 -10.91 6.17 13.07
N VAL A 99 -9.98 5.74 13.93
CA VAL A 99 -10.31 5.36 15.32
C VAL A 99 -10.52 6.58 16.24
N LYS A 100 -10.44 7.82 15.72
CA LYS A 100 -10.57 9.09 16.45
C LYS A 100 -9.54 9.26 17.58
N LEU A 101 -8.35 8.70 17.40
CA LEU A 101 -7.20 8.80 18.32
C LEU A 101 -6.06 9.65 17.75
N HIS A 102 -6.35 10.47 16.73
CA HIS A 102 -5.37 11.41 16.18
C HIS A 102 -4.76 12.30 17.29
N ASN A 103 -3.44 12.51 17.23
CA ASN A 103 -2.63 13.21 18.24
C ASN A 103 -2.54 12.53 19.63
N LYS A 104 -3.00 11.28 19.79
CA LYS A 104 -2.93 10.54 21.06
C LYS A 104 -1.84 9.47 21.10
N PHE A 105 -1.16 9.25 20.00
CA PHE A 105 -0.16 8.21 19.82
C PHE A 105 1.12 8.80 19.24
N ASP A 106 2.27 8.49 19.86
CA ASP A 106 3.58 8.74 19.26
C ASP A 106 3.99 7.51 18.44
N ALA A 107 4.27 7.70 17.16
CA ALA A 107 4.69 6.62 16.26
C ALA A 107 5.94 5.88 16.76
N ASN A 108 6.80 6.54 17.55
CA ASN A 108 7.97 5.90 18.17
C ASN A 108 7.58 4.82 19.19
N GLU A 109 6.35 4.82 19.72
CA GLU A 109 5.88 3.79 20.65
C GLU A 109 5.83 2.41 19.98
N LEU A 110 5.61 2.33 18.65
CA LEU A 110 5.64 1.08 17.88
C LEU A 110 6.99 0.35 17.97
N LEU A 111 8.08 1.10 18.16
CA LEU A 111 9.43 0.53 18.28
C LEU A 111 9.61 -0.29 19.58
N PHE A 112 8.76 -0.06 20.58
CA PHE A 112 8.91 -0.67 21.90
C PHE A 112 7.71 -1.55 22.29
N LYS A 113 6.53 -1.29 21.73
CA LYS A 113 5.30 -2.03 22.02
C LYS A 113 4.42 -2.14 20.79
N SER A 114 3.83 -3.31 20.60
CA SER A 114 2.82 -3.57 19.57
C SER A 114 1.39 -3.39 20.08
N THR A 115 1.19 -2.81 21.26
CA THR A 115 -0.14 -2.59 21.84
C THR A 115 -0.31 -1.18 22.34
N PHE A 116 -1.52 -0.65 22.21
CA PHE A 116 -1.88 0.69 22.63
C PHE A 116 -3.30 0.70 23.23
N GLU A 117 -3.50 1.48 24.29
CA GLU A 117 -4.83 1.69 24.86
C GLU A 117 -5.11 3.18 25.08
N HIS A 118 -6.35 3.58 24.83
CA HIS A 118 -6.79 4.95 25.07
C HIS A 118 -8.26 5.01 25.47
N ILE A 119 -8.61 5.98 26.30
CA ILE A 119 -10.01 6.30 26.62
C ILE A 119 -10.36 7.62 25.94
N SER A 120 -11.41 7.60 25.12
CA SER A 120 -11.95 8.78 24.45
C SER A 120 -13.45 8.86 24.69
N GLY A 121 -13.86 9.84 25.50
CA GLY A 121 -15.25 9.95 25.97
C GLY A 121 -15.64 8.73 26.81
N GLU A 122 -16.73 8.07 26.44
CA GLU A 122 -17.25 6.89 27.13
C GLU A 122 -16.65 5.57 26.62
N LEU A 123 -15.82 5.63 25.58
CA LEU A 123 -15.24 4.44 24.96
C LEU A 123 -13.77 4.29 25.32
N ARG A 124 -13.40 3.03 25.59
CA ARG A 124 -12.02 2.55 25.63
C ARG A 124 -11.70 1.84 24.33
N TYR A 125 -10.53 2.15 23.81
CA TYR A 125 -9.93 1.58 22.62
C TYR A 125 -8.75 0.74 23.06
N LEU A 126 -8.75 -0.52 22.64
CA LEU A 126 -7.63 -1.44 22.80
C LEU A 126 -7.15 -1.79 21.40
N ILE A 127 -5.90 -1.49 21.09
CA ILE A 127 -5.31 -1.67 19.77
C ILE A 127 -4.13 -2.63 19.90
N LYS A 128 -4.09 -3.62 19.02
CA LYS A 128 -2.95 -4.49 18.80
C LYS A 128 -2.47 -4.28 17.36
N TYR A 129 -1.23 -3.84 17.22
CA TYR A 129 -0.52 -3.76 15.96
C TYR A 129 0.03 -5.15 15.63
N ASP A 130 -0.42 -5.71 14.52
CA ASP A 130 -0.02 -7.04 14.06
C ASP A 130 1.27 -6.98 13.26
N ASP A 131 1.43 -5.92 12.48
CA ASP A 131 2.63 -5.64 11.72
C ASP A 131 2.79 -4.13 11.51
N TYR A 132 4.03 -3.67 11.31
CA TYR A 132 4.32 -2.26 11.08
C TYR A 132 5.57 -2.07 10.21
N LEU A 133 5.53 -1.02 9.39
CA LEU A 133 6.65 -0.53 8.60
C LEU A 133 6.88 0.92 8.97
N THR A 134 8.11 1.26 9.34
CA THR A 134 8.48 2.60 9.81
C THR A 134 9.11 3.44 8.70
N ILE A 135 9.26 4.73 8.98
CA ILE A 135 9.96 5.65 8.06
C ILE A 135 11.38 5.15 7.84
N GLY A 136 11.78 5.02 6.57
CA GLY A 136 13.08 4.51 6.17
C GLY A 136 13.11 3.02 5.87
N ASP A 137 12.09 2.26 6.24
CA ASP A 137 11.91 0.88 5.78
C ASP A 137 11.56 0.87 4.29
N TYR A 138 11.74 -0.29 3.65
CA TYR A 138 11.34 -0.49 2.26
C TYR A 138 9.92 -1.02 2.18
N MET A 139 9.09 -0.42 1.33
CA MET A 139 7.74 -0.89 1.03
C MET A 139 7.79 -2.34 0.53
N PRO A 140 7.13 -3.30 1.18
CA PRO A 140 7.13 -4.69 0.73
C PRO A 140 6.73 -4.83 -0.74
N LEU A 141 7.40 -5.77 -1.43
CA LEU A 141 7.15 -6.02 -2.85
C LEU A 141 5.68 -6.34 -3.12
N GLU A 142 4.98 -7.00 -2.19
CA GLU A 142 3.55 -7.30 -2.29
C GLU A 142 2.68 -6.06 -2.51
N ILE A 143 3.06 -4.92 -1.90
CA ILE A 143 2.35 -3.64 -2.05
C ILE A 143 2.81 -2.94 -3.32
N ALA A 144 4.13 -2.90 -3.54
CA ALA A 144 4.72 -2.18 -4.66
C ALA A 144 4.40 -2.83 -6.03
N LYS A 145 4.00 -4.12 -6.04
CA LYS A 145 3.81 -4.93 -7.25
C LYS A 145 2.90 -4.28 -8.28
N GLU A 146 1.74 -3.76 -7.86
CA GLU A 146 0.77 -3.16 -8.79
C GLU A 146 1.33 -1.90 -9.44
N ASP A 147 1.97 -1.03 -8.67
CA ASP A 147 2.62 0.18 -9.16
C ASP A 147 3.78 -0.14 -10.11
N ILE A 148 4.63 -1.11 -9.74
CA ILE A 148 5.75 -1.58 -10.57
C ILE A 148 5.24 -2.08 -11.92
N VAL A 149 4.17 -2.88 -11.93
CA VAL A 149 3.55 -3.37 -13.17
C VAL A 149 3.12 -2.21 -14.06
N GLN A 150 2.45 -1.20 -13.50
CA GLN A 150 2.04 -0.03 -14.27
C GLN A 150 3.24 0.75 -14.81
N ILE A 151 4.29 0.93 -14.01
CA ILE A 151 5.51 1.62 -14.42
C ILE A 151 6.18 0.88 -15.59
N ILE A 152 6.34 -0.45 -15.50
CA ILE A 152 6.94 -1.27 -16.56
C ILE A 152 6.12 -1.13 -17.85
N LEU A 153 4.78 -1.26 -17.78
CA LEU A 153 3.92 -1.11 -18.96
C LEU A 153 4.04 0.29 -19.58
N ASN A 154 4.07 1.34 -18.76
CA ASN A 154 4.20 2.71 -19.22
C ASN A 154 5.56 2.96 -19.88
N ASN A 155 6.64 2.39 -19.35
CA ASN A 155 7.97 2.45 -19.95
C ASN A 155 7.98 1.78 -21.33
N ARG A 156 7.41 0.57 -21.44
CA ARG A 156 7.29 -0.14 -22.73
C ARG A 156 6.51 0.69 -23.76
N LYS A 157 5.38 1.29 -23.37
CA LYS A 157 4.59 2.18 -24.25
C LYS A 157 5.40 3.39 -24.70
N ARG A 158 6.14 4.02 -23.79
CA ARG A 158 7.00 5.16 -24.11
C ARG A 158 8.10 4.77 -25.10
N ASP A 159 8.78 3.66 -24.86
CA ASP A 159 9.87 3.18 -25.72
C ASP A 159 9.36 2.83 -27.12
N LYS A 160 8.17 2.20 -27.20
CA LYS A 160 7.53 1.88 -28.48
C LYS A 160 7.19 3.12 -29.29
N LEU A 161 6.69 4.17 -28.63
CA LEU A 161 6.39 5.43 -29.28
C LEU A 161 7.66 6.07 -29.86
N ILE A 162 8.75 6.09 -29.09
CA ILE A 162 10.06 6.61 -29.54
C ILE A 162 10.58 5.81 -30.73
N GLN A 163 10.50 4.47 -30.66
CA GLN A 163 10.91 3.61 -31.76
C GLN A 163 10.15 3.94 -33.04
N LYS A 164 8.82 4.04 -32.99
CA LYS A 164 7.99 4.35 -34.17
C LYS A 164 8.27 5.74 -34.74
N GLN A 165 8.55 6.73 -33.90
CA GLN A 165 8.96 8.06 -34.35
C GLN A 165 10.27 8.00 -35.13
N ASN A 166 11.27 7.26 -34.63
CA ASN A 166 12.56 7.10 -35.30
C ASN A 166 12.42 6.36 -36.63
N GLU A 167 11.63 5.29 -36.69
CA GLU A 167 11.34 4.54 -37.94
C GLU A 167 10.73 5.46 -39.01
N LEU A 168 9.74 6.28 -38.66
CA LEU A 168 9.12 7.23 -39.60
C LEU A 168 10.10 8.32 -40.09
N ILE A 169 10.99 8.79 -39.22
CA ILE A 169 12.05 9.75 -39.61
C ILE A 169 13.02 9.10 -40.60
N GLU A 170 13.48 7.88 -40.30
CA GLU A 170 14.39 7.14 -41.17
C GLU A 170 13.77 6.83 -42.54
N GLU A 171 12.51 6.39 -42.58
CA GLU A 171 11.76 6.18 -43.82
C GLU A 171 11.63 7.48 -44.65
N GLY A 172 11.36 8.60 -43.98
CA GLY A 172 11.27 9.91 -44.61
C GLY A 172 12.59 10.39 -45.23
N LEU A 173 13.71 10.11 -44.56
CA LEU A 173 15.06 10.41 -45.07
C LEU A 173 15.44 9.49 -46.23
N ASN A 174 15.18 8.19 -46.12
CA ASN A 174 15.53 7.18 -47.13
C ASN A 174 14.70 7.28 -48.42
N SER A 175 13.45 7.76 -48.33
CA SER A 175 12.57 7.99 -49.49
C SER A 175 12.82 9.32 -50.21
N GLY A 176 13.70 10.19 -49.69
CA GLY A 176 13.97 11.52 -50.23
C GLY A 176 12.86 12.56 -49.96
N SER A 177 11.89 12.22 -49.09
CA SER A 177 10.71 13.04 -48.78
C SER A 177 10.96 14.08 -47.69
N VAL A 178 12.07 13.97 -46.95
CA VAL A 178 12.43 14.84 -45.82
C VAL A 178 13.81 15.44 -46.04
N THR A 179 13.92 16.76 -45.99
CA THR A 179 15.21 17.48 -46.00
C THR A 179 15.37 18.21 -44.66
N ILE A 180 16.33 17.78 -43.83
CA ILE A 180 16.68 18.51 -42.61
C ILE A 180 17.36 19.81 -43.05
N LYS A 181 16.74 20.95 -42.75
CA LYS A 181 17.39 22.26 -42.87
C LYS A 181 18.12 22.55 -41.57
N ASP A 182 19.42 22.25 -41.54
CA ASP A 182 20.31 22.73 -40.50
C ASP A 182 20.30 24.27 -40.47
N LYS A 183 20.33 24.84 -39.26
CA LYS A 183 20.51 26.26 -39.01
C LYS A 183 21.63 26.46 -38.01
#